data_AF-A0A351EKK0-F1
#
_entry.id   AF-A0A351EKK0-F1
#
_cell.length_a   1.000
_cell.length_b   1.000
_cell.length_c   1.000
_cell.angle_alpha   90.00
_cell.angle_beta   90.00
_cell.angle_gamma   90.00
#
_symmetry.space_group_name_H-M   'P 1'
#
loop_
_entity.id
_entity.type
_entity.pdbx_description
1 polymer ?
#
loop_
_entity_poly.entity_id
_entity_poly.type
_entity_poly.pdbx_seq_one_letter_code
_entity_poly.pdbx_strand_id
1 'polypeptide(L)' 'KRWPTPQCLANDDLAELLKFWVGLGFPRRARNLHAAARQISGCHQGTMPDSLEDLLRLPGVGPYTARAVMIFA' A
#
# COMPACT_ATOMS: atom_id res chain seq x y z
N LYS A 1 -6.84 -13.62 -0.52
CA LYS A 1 -8.10 -13.27 0.20
C LYS A 1 -7.91 -12.77 1.65
N ARG A 2 -6.68 -12.52 2.15
CA ARG A 2 -6.46 -12.09 3.56
C ARG A 2 -6.75 -10.59 3.80
N TRP A 3 -6.31 -9.72 2.90
CA TRP A 3 -6.59 -8.28 2.96
C TRP A 3 -7.32 -7.83 1.69
N PRO A 4 -8.67 -7.84 1.69
CA PRO A 4 -9.45 -7.48 0.51
C PRO A 4 -9.44 -5.97 0.22
N THR A 5 -9.20 -5.13 1.23
CA THR A 5 -9.15 -3.67 1.08
C THR A 5 -7.89 -3.08 1.74
N PRO A 6 -7.49 -1.85 1.38
CA PRO A 6 -6.41 -1.14 2.07
C PRO A 6 -6.64 -1.02 3.57
N GLN A 7 -7.88 -0.79 4.00
CA GLN A 7 -8.26 -0.70 5.42
C GLN A 7 -8.02 -2.01 6.16
N CYS A 8 -8.32 -3.15 5.55
CA CYS A 8 -8.02 -4.45 6.16
C CYS A 8 -6.52 -4.64 6.39
N LEU A 9 -5.67 -4.22 5.43
CA LEU A 9 -4.21 -4.30 5.61
C LEU A 9 -3.69 -3.29 6.64
N ALA A 10 -4.26 -2.09 6.65
CA ALA A 10 -3.89 -1.01 7.55
C ALA A 10 -4.15 -1.34 9.04
N ASN A 11 -5.23 -2.09 9.30
CA ASN A 11 -5.65 -2.48 10.64
C ASN A 11 -4.97 -3.76 11.15
N ASP A 12 -4.34 -4.54 10.27
CA ASP A 12 -3.60 -5.74 10.66
C ASP A 12 -2.18 -5.39 11.14
N ASP A 13 -1.55 -6.31 11.86
CA ASP A 13 -0.21 -6.13 12.38
C ASP A 13 0.83 -6.20 11.25
N LEU A 14 1.80 -5.28 11.28
CA LEU A 14 2.95 -5.31 10.39
C LEU A 14 3.73 -6.63 10.54
N ALA A 15 3.78 -7.21 11.74
CA ALA A 15 4.44 -8.48 11.97
C ALA A 15 3.79 -9.64 11.16
N GLU A 16 2.45 -9.65 11.08
CA GLU A 16 1.72 -10.64 10.28
C GLU A 16 1.94 -10.46 8.79
N LEU A 17 1.96 -9.21 8.31
CA LEU A 17 2.35 -8.92 6.92
C LEU A 17 3.78 -9.40 6.63
N LEU A 18 4.73 -9.14 7.53
CA LEU A 18 6.13 -9.54 7.33
C LEU A 18 6.29 -11.06 7.29
N LYS A 19 5.55 -11.81 8.12
CA LYS A 19 5.50 -13.28 8.05
C LYS A 19 4.94 -13.75 6.71
N PHE A 20 3.88 -13.12 6.21
CA PHE A 20 3.31 -13.43 4.90
C PHE A 20 4.26 -13.08 3.75
N TRP A 21 5.14 -12.10 3.93
CA TRP A 21 6.11 -11.62 2.94
C TRP A 21 7.38 -12.48 2.85
N VAL A 22 7.57 -13.46 3.74
CA VAL A 22 8.74 -14.33 3.74
C VAL A 22 8.90 -15.02 2.38
N GLY A 23 10.12 -14.99 1.83
CA GLY A 23 10.43 -15.56 0.51
C GLY A 23 10.34 -14.59 -0.67
N LEU A 24 9.66 -13.44 -0.54
CA LEU A 24 9.54 -12.44 -1.63
C LEU A 24 10.71 -11.44 -1.71
N GLY A 25 11.60 -11.47 -0.70
CA GLY A 25 12.71 -10.54 -0.57
C GLY A 25 12.28 -9.08 -0.31
N PHE A 26 13.27 -8.23 -0.05
CA PHE A 26 13.09 -6.79 0.17
C PHE A 26 11.99 -6.45 1.20
N PRO A 27 12.15 -6.79 2.49
CA PRO A 27 11.13 -6.55 3.52
C PRO A 27 10.75 -5.07 3.70
N ARG A 28 11.60 -4.15 3.22
CA ARG A 28 11.26 -2.71 3.14
C ARG A 28 10.03 -2.46 2.26
N ARG A 29 9.80 -3.23 1.20
CA ARG A 29 8.60 -3.12 0.35
C ARG A 29 7.34 -3.47 1.13
N ALA A 30 7.38 -4.51 1.97
CA ALA A 30 6.26 -4.87 2.84
C ALA A 30 5.92 -3.74 3.82
N ARG A 31 6.94 -3.15 4.47
CA ARG A 31 6.75 -2.01 5.39
C ARG A 31 6.15 -0.80 4.70
N ASN A 32 6.65 -0.47 3.50
CA ASN A 32 6.10 0.62 2.71
C ASN A 32 4.65 0.35 2.29
N LEU A 33 4.33 -0.88 1.88
CA LEU A 33 2.96 -1.26 1.52
C LEU A 33 1.99 -1.11 2.71
N HIS A 34 2.41 -1.53 3.91
CA HIS A 34 1.61 -1.34 5.12
C HIS A 34 1.40 0.13 5.45
N ALA A 35 2.47 0.93 5.37
CA ALA A 35 2.39 2.38 5.59
C ALA A 35 1.50 3.07 4.56
N ALA A 36 1.58 2.68 3.27
CA ALA A 36 0.71 3.17 2.22
C ALA A 36 -0.75 2.81 2.50
N ALA A 37 -1.04 1.57 2.89
CA ALA A 37 -2.39 1.16 3.27
C ALA A 37 -2.96 1.99 4.43
N ARG A 38 -2.15 2.31 5.45
CA ARG A 38 -2.54 3.19 6.55
C ARG A 38 -2.81 4.62 6.09
N GLN A 39 -1.99 5.16 5.18
CA GLN A 39 -2.21 6.50 4.63
C GLN A 39 -3.47 6.57 3.77
N ILE A 40 -3.71 5.58 2.90
CA ILE A 40 -4.95 5.48 2.12
C ILE A 40 -6.16 5.43 3.06
N SER A 41 -6.10 4.59 4.11
CA SER A 41 -7.18 4.44 5.08
C SER A 41 -7.48 5.71 5.87
N GLY A 42 -6.44 6.43 6.31
CA GLY A 42 -6.60 7.64 7.13
C GLY A 42 -6.89 8.91 6.33
N CYS A 43 -6.14 9.15 5.25
CA CYS A 43 -6.20 10.40 4.49
C CYS A 43 -7.21 10.36 3.34
N HIS A 44 -7.49 9.18 2.79
CA HIS A 44 -8.38 9.01 1.63
C HIS A 44 -9.63 8.19 1.98
N GLN A 45 -9.96 8.07 3.27
CA GLN A 45 -11.08 7.27 3.79
C GLN A 45 -11.05 5.80 3.31
N GLY A 46 -9.84 5.36 2.96
CA GLY A 46 -9.54 4.04 2.43
C GLY A 46 -10.00 3.78 1.00
N THR A 47 -10.35 4.84 0.27
CA THR A 47 -10.47 4.84 -1.19
C THR A 47 -9.10 5.07 -1.81
N MET A 48 -8.78 4.36 -2.89
CA MET A 48 -7.51 4.56 -3.59
C MET A 48 -7.46 5.98 -4.17
N PRO A 49 -6.35 6.72 -4.03
CA PRO A 49 -6.22 8.03 -4.67
C PRO A 49 -6.27 7.90 -6.20
N ASP A 50 -6.96 8.82 -6.85
CA ASP A 50 -7.17 8.88 -8.30
C ASP A 50 -6.29 9.95 -8.97
N SER A 51 -5.44 10.64 -8.20
CA SER A 51 -4.52 11.65 -8.70
C SER A 51 -3.07 11.14 -8.65
N LEU A 52 -2.30 11.45 -9.69
CA LEU A 52 -0.88 11.10 -9.74
C LEU A 52 -0.10 11.70 -8.56
N GLU A 53 -0.46 12.91 -8.15
CA GLU A 53 0.20 13.62 -7.05
C GLU A 53 -0.01 12.91 -5.72
N ASP A 54 -1.23 12.44 -5.44
CA ASP A 54 -1.53 11.73 -4.21
C ASP A 54 -0.93 10.33 -4.19
N LEU A 55 -0.91 9.63 -5.33
CA LEU A 55 -0.22 8.35 -5.45
C LEU A 55 1.28 8.48 -5.18
N LEU A 56 1.92 9.55 -5.66
CA LEU A 56 3.33 9.83 -5.41
C LEU A 56 3.64 10.17 -3.94
N ARG A 57 2.63 10.60 -3.17
CA ARG A 57 2.76 10.84 -1.72
C ARG A 57 2.73 9.54 -0.91
N LEU A 58 2.35 8.40 -1.50
CA LEU A 58 2.26 7.14 -0.79
C LEU A 58 3.67 6.53 -0.54
N PRO A 59 3.95 6.01 0.67
CA PRO A 59 5.21 5.38 1.01
C PRO A 59 5.58 4.25 0.04
N GLY A 60 6.76 4.35 -0.57
CA GLY A 60 7.27 3.33 -1.49
C GLY A 60 6.63 3.31 -2.87
N VAL A 61 5.76 4.27 -3.19
CA VAL A 61 5.20 4.45 -4.53
C VAL A 61 6.04 5.49 -5.28
N GLY A 62 6.78 5.03 -6.29
CA GLY A 62 7.54 5.90 -7.18
C GLY A 62 6.78 6.25 -8.46
N PRO A 63 7.36 7.07 -9.35
CA PRO A 63 6.73 7.50 -10.60
C PRO A 63 6.21 6.37 -11.49
N TYR A 64 6.97 5.27 -11.58
CA TYR A 64 6.55 4.10 -12.34
C TYR A 64 5.29 3.45 -11.74
N THR A 65 5.31 3.17 -10.44
CA THR A 65 4.19 2.51 -9.74
C THR A 65 2.94 3.39 -9.73
N ALA A 66 3.09 4.69 -9.47
CA ALA A 66 1.96 5.62 -9.48
C ALA A 66 1.28 5.66 -10.86
N ARG A 67 2.07 5.77 -11.93
CA ARG A 67 1.54 5.77 -13.31
C ARG A 67 0.93 4.42 -13.69
N ALA A 68 1.52 3.30 -13.24
CA ALA A 68 0.96 1.98 -13.48
C ALA A 68 -0.42 1.84 -12.81
N VAL A 69 -0.56 2.29 -11.55
CA VAL A 69 -1.85 2.28 -10.85
C VAL A 69 -2.88 3.13 -11.60
N MET A 70 -2.53 4.36 -12.00
CA MET A 70 -3.44 5.25 -12.76
C MET A 70 -4.00 4.65 -14.06
N ILE A 71 -3.28 3.70 -14.67
CA ILE A 71 -3.68 3.09 -15.96
C ILE A 71 -4.56 1.85 -15.74
N PHE A 72 -4.35 1.11 -14.65
CA PHE A 72 -4.93 -0.22 -14.46
C PHE A 72 -5.99 -0.32 -13.35
N ALA A 73 -6.07 0.66 -12.46
CA ALA A 73 -7.01 0.69 -11.34
C ALA A 73 -8.05 1.79 -11.53
#